data_AF-A0A1D8IKA8-F1
#
_entry.id   AF-A0A1D8IKA8-F1
#
_cell.length_a   1.000
_cell.length_b   1.000
_cell.length_c   1.000
_cell.angle_alpha   90.00
_cell.angle_beta   90.00
_cell.angle_gamma   90.00
#
_symmetry.space_group_name_H-M   'P 1'
#
loop_
_entity.id
_entity.type
_entity.pdbx_description
1 polymer ?
#
loop_
_entity_poly.entity_id
_entity_poly.type
_entity_poly.pdbx_seq_one_letter_code
_entity_poly.pdbx_strand_id
1 'polypeptide(L)'
;MIINVMRGCLSEVSATLKALRGQVAETKEGDALRNGLFFSLDLNLAAIHLLGIKLMEAEPVGEVDLSGAERVVLGMAGSFMAEPVAQLIDDALEGFAVPDERVSRELASGAAGRRLQ
;
A
#
# COMPACT_ATOMS: atom_id res chain seq x y z
N MET A 1 -7.89 -18.45 -8.09
CA MET A 1 -6.96 -17.97 -9.14
C MET A 1 -6.50 -16.54 -8.86
N ILE A 2 -7.44 -15.59 -8.65
CA ILE A 2 -7.12 -14.19 -8.34
C ILE A 2 -6.36 -14.00 -7.01
N ILE A 3 -6.72 -14.73 -5.95
CA ILE A 3 -6.02 -14.66 -4.65
C ILE A 3 -4.53 -15.04 -4.77
N ASN A 4 -4.18 -16.06 -5.56
CA ASN A 4 -2.77 -16.44 -5.75
C ASN A 4 -1.99 -15.36 -6.52
N VAL A 5 -2.64 -14.67 -7.46
CA VAL A 5 -2.06 -13.51 -8.16
C VAL A 5 -1.85 -12.36 -7.16
N MET A 6 -2.84 -12.03 -6.33
CA MET A 6 -2.71 -10.99 -5.30
C MET A 6 -1.60 -11.30 -4.30
N ARG A 7 -1.44 -12.57 -3.89
CA ARG A 7 -0.33 -13.01 -3.03
C ARG A 7 1.04 -12.82 -3.69
N GLY A 8 1.14 -13.11 -4.99
CA GLY A 8 2.35 -12.86 -5.80
C GLY A 8 2.69 -11.37 -5.84
N CYS A 9 1.72 -10.53 -6.18
CA CYS A 9 1.88 -9.07 -6.20
C CYS A 9 2.30 -8.51 -4.84
N LEU A 10 1.67 -8.94 -3.74
CA LEU A 10 2.03 -8.48 -2.39
C LEU A 10 3.46 -8.90 -2.00
N SER A 11 3.90 -10.08 -2.44
CA SER A 11 5.27 -10.55 -2.20
C SER A 11 6.30 -9.68 -2.93
N GLU A 12 6.02 -9.32 -4.19
CA GLU A 12 6.87 -8.42 -4.98
C GLU A 12 6.93 -7.02 -4.37
N VAL A 13 5.80 -6.42 -4.02
CA VAL A 13 5.76 -5.09 -3.40
C VAL A 13 6.49 -5.09 -2.04
N SER A 14 6.32 -6.14 -1.22
CA SER A 14 7.05 -6.31 0.04
C SER A 14 8.57 -6.36 -0.19
N ALA A 15 9.04 -7.09 -1.22
CA ALA A 15 10.45 -7.16 -1.57
C ALA A 15 10.99 -5.79 -2.02
N THR A 16 10.24 -5.06 -2.85
CA THR A 16 10.60 -3.71 -3.31
C THR A 16 10.70 -2.72 -2.15
N LEU A 17 9.73 -2.71 -1.23
CA LEU A 17 9.77 -1.82 -0.06
C LEU A 17 10.96 -2.13 0.87
N LYS A 18 11.30 -3.41 1.07
CA LYS A 18 12.50 -3.80 1.83
C LYS A 18 13.79 -3.34 1.15
N ALA A 19 13.86 -3.40 -0.18
CA ALA A 19 15.00 -2.91 -0.94
C ALA A 19 15.13 -1.38 -0.84
N LEU A 20 14.02 -0.64 -0.98
CA LEU A 20 14.00 0.82 -0.80
C LEU A 20 14.41 1.22 0.62
N ARG A 21 13.95 0.48 1.63
CA ARG A 21 14.37 0.66 3.02
C ARG A 21 15.88 0.50 3.19
N GLY A 22 16.49 -0.48 2.52
CA GLY A 22 17.94 -0.65 2.46
C GLY A 22 18.65 0.56 1.84
N GLN A 23 18.13 1.07 0.72
CA GLN A 23 18.68 2.26 0.06
C GLN A 23 18.60 3.51 0.96
N VAL A 24 17.48 3.73 1.65
CA VAL A 24 17.32 4.84 2.61
C VAL A 24 18.34 4.72 3.76
N ALA A 25 18.66 3.51 4.22
CA ALA A 25 19.68 3.31 5.26
C ALA A 25 21.09 3.73 4.81
N GLU A 26 21.37 3.71 3.51
CA GLU A 26 22.65 4.11 2.92
C GLU A 26 22.70 5.62 2.58
N THR A 27 21.55 6.32 2.59
CA THR A 27 21.51 7.76 2.34
C THR A 27 22.11 8.56 3.49
N LYS A 28 22.79 9.67 3.14
CA LYS A 28 23.37 10.65 4.08
C LYS A 28 22.44 11.85 4.29
N GLU A 29 21.13 11.65 4.16
CA GLU A 29 20.15 12.71 4.42
C GLU A 29 20.06 13.05 5.91
N GLY A 30 19.54 14.24 6.22
CA GLY A 30 19.32 14.66 7.59
C GLY A 30 18.37 13.71 8.34
N ASP A 31 18.60 13.54 9.65
CA ASP A 31 17.92 12.52 10.46
C ASP A 31 16.38 12.60 10.38
N ALA A 32 15.79 13.80 10.28
CA ALA A 32 14.34 13.96 10.21
C ALA A 32 13.71 13.43 8.91
N LEU A 33 14.30 13.73 7.76
CA LEU A 33 13.80 13.25 6.46
C LEU A 33 13.97 11.73 6.36
N ARG A 34 15.15 11.22 6.74
CA ARG A 34 15.43 9.79 6.77
C ARG A 34 14.46 9.04 7.69
N ASN A 35 14.17 9.57 8.87
CA ASN A 35 13.19 8.98 9.79
C ASN A 35 11.77 8.99 9.22
N GLY A 36 11.37 10.06 8.54
CA GLY A 36 10.08 10.14 7.84
C GLY A 36 9.95 9.10 6.72
N LEU A 37 11.01 8.91 5.93
CA LEU A 37 11.07 7.87 4.89
C LEU A 37 11.00 6.47 5.48
N PHE A 38 11.74 6.20 6.58
CA PHE A 38 11.65 4.92 7.28
C PHE A 38 10.25 4.65 7.84
N PHE A 39 9.63 5.65 8.47
CA PHE A 39 8.27 5.50 8.99
C PHE A 39 7.27 5.15 7.89
N SER A 40 7.32 5.87 6.76
CA SER A 40 6.46 5.60 5.61
C SER A 40 6.66 4.18 5.06
N LEU A 41 7.92 3.75 4.89
CA LEU A 41 8.26 2.42 4.37
C LEU A 41 7.82 1.30 5.33
N ASP A 42 8.07 1.46 6.62
CA ASP A 42 7.73 0.47 7.64
C ASP A 42 6.20 0.34 7.78
N LEU A 43 5.47 1.44 7.67
CA LEU A 43 4.01 1.45 7.71
C LEU A 43 3.39 0.80 6.45
N ASN A 44 3.90 1.10 5.26
CA ASN A 44 3.47 0.45 4.02
C ASN A 44 3.77 -1.06 4.05
N LEU A 45 4.91 -1.46 4.63
CA LEU A 45 5.23 -2.87 4.85
C LEU A 45 4.25 -3.54 5.82
N ALA A 46 3.87 -2.86 6.91
CA ALA A 46 2.89 -3.37 7.86
C ALA A 46 1.51 -3.59 7.19
N ALA A 47 1.05 -2.61 6.40
CA ALA A 47 -0.19 -2.69 5.63
C ALA A 47 -0.21 -3.88 4.65
N ILE A 48 0.87 -4.08 3.89
CA ILE A 48 0.97 -5.18 2.93
C ILE A 48 1.00 -6.54 3.60
N HIS A 49 1.77 -6.70 4.69
CA HIS A 49 1.79 -7.95 5.42
C HIS A 49 0.41 -8.27 6.01
N LEU A 50 -0.30 -7.26 6.51
CA LEU A 50 -1.65 -7.40 7.04
C LEU A 50 -2.63 -7.87 5.95
N LEU A 51 -2.63 -7.21 4.78
CA LEU A 51 -3.44 -7.64 3.64
C LEU A 51 -3.08 -9.06 3.18
N GLY A 52 -1.78 -9.41 3.22
CA GLY A 52 -1.31 -10.75 2.91
C GLY A 52 -1.90 -11.81 3.84
N ILE A 53 -1.94 -11.55 5.15
CA ILE A 53 -2.55 -12.44 6.15
C ILE A 53 -4.05 -12.60 5.87
N LYS A 54 -4.76 -11.48 5.65
CA LYS A 54 -6.20 -11.52 5.36
C LYS A 54 -6.54 -12.26 4.08
N LEU A 55 -5.74 -12.11 3.02
CA LEU A 55 -5.91 -12.88 1.78
C LEU A 55 -5.51 -14.35 1.93
N MET A 56 -4.74 -14.72 2.96
CA MET A 56 -4.50 -16.11 3.31
C MET A 56 -5.70 -16.74 4.03
N GLU A 57 -6.41 -15.95 4.82
CA GLU A 57 -7.59 -16.35 5.57
C GLU A 57 -8.90 -16.28 4.76
N ALA A 58 -8.95 -15.42 3.73
CA ALA A 58 -10.13 -15.21 2.90
C ALA A 58 -10.43 -16.41 1.98
N GLU A 59 -11.72 -16.75 1.88
CA GLU A 59 -12.19 -17.71 0.88
C GLU A 59 -12.00 -17.17 -0.56
N PRO A 60 -11.86 -18.04 -1.57
CA PRO A 60 -11.55 -17.68 -2.97
C PRO A 60 -12.45 -16.64 -3.65
N VAL A 61 -13.59 -16.32 -3.06
CA VAL A 61 -14.62 -15.38 -3.55
C VAL A 61 -15.17 -14.51 -2.41
N GLY A 62 -14.54 -14.54 -1.23
CA GLY A 62 -15.02 -13.86 -0.04
C GLY A 62 -14.57 -12.39 0.03
N GLU A 63 -15.36 -11.59 0.74
CA GLU A 63 -14.96 -10.24 1.14
C GLU A 63 -13.82 -10.31 2.17
N VAL A 64 -12.88 -9.37 2.09
CA VAL A 64 -11.82 -9.22 3.08
C VAL A 64 -12.33 -8.36 4.23
N ASP A 65 -12.60 -8.99 5.39
CA ASP A 65 -13.04 -8.26 6.58
C ASP A 65 -11.84 -7.69 7.36
N LEU A 66 -11.88 -6.38 7.56
CA LEU A 66 -10.86 -5.58 8.24
C LEU A 66 -11.41 -5.03 9.55
N SER A 67 -10.75 -5.36 10.65
CA SER A 67 -10.97 -4.77 11.96
C SER A 67 -10.59 -3.29 12.01
N GLY A 68 -11.00 -2.59 13.06
CA GLY A 68 -10.72 -1.15 13.21
C GLY A 68 -9.23 -0.80 13.17
N ALA A 69 -8.37 -1.61 13.80
CA ALA A 69 -6.91 -1.38 13.79
C ALA A 69 -6.31 -1.55 12.39
N GLU A 70 -6.86 -2.47 11.61
CA GLU A 70 -6.40 -2.80 10.25
C GLU A 70 -6.75 -1.68 9.27
N ARG A 71 -7.96 -1.14 9.39
CA ARG A 71 -8.39 0.04 8.64
C ARG A 71 -7.50 1.25 8.95
N VAL A 72 -7.12 1.46 10.21
CA VAL A 72 -6.21 2.54 10.61
C VAL A 72 -4.84 2.38 9.96
N VAL A 73 -4.24 1.19 10.00
CA VAL A 73 -2.93 0.94 9.38
C VAL A 73 -2.99 1.18 7.86
N LEU A 74 -4.06 0.74 7.20
CA LEU A 74 -4.26 0.95 5.76
C LEU A 74 -4.46 2.43 5.41
N GLY A 75 -5.28 3.16 6.16
CA GLY A 75 -5.50 4.59 5.95
C GLY A 75 -4.24 5.41 6.19
N MET A 76 -3.50 5.11 7.26
CA MET A 76 -2.22 5.76 7.51
C MET A 76 -1.21 5.45 6.40
N ALA A 77 -1.16 4.22 5.87
CA ALA A 77 -0.29 3.89 4.74
C ALA A 77 -0.70 4.66 3.46
N GLY A 78 -2.01 4.80 3.22
CA GLY A 78 -2.58 5.59 2.12
C GLY A 78 -2.15 7.06 2.15
N SER A 79 -1.98 7.66 3.33
CA SER A 79 -1.51 9.05 3.48
C SER A 79 -0.09 9.32 2.95
N PHE A 80 0.69 8.27 2.68
CA PHE A 80 2.00 8.35 2.04
C PHE A 80 1.98 8.07 0.54
N MET A 81 0.81 7.78 -0.02
CA MET A 81 0.62 7.54 -1.45
C MET A 81 0.24 8.82 -2.18
N ALA A 82 0.32 8.80 -3.50
CA ALA A 82 -0.19 9.91 -4.32
C ALA A 82 -1.70 10.09 -4.08
N GLU A 83 -2.15 11.35 -4.01
CA GLU A 83 -3.54 11.73 -3.72
C GLU A 83 -4.61 10.87 -4.43
N PRO A 84 -4.51 10.58 -5.75
CA PRO A 84 -5.54 9.80 -6.42
C PRO A 84 -5.64 8.36 -5.91
N VAL A 85 -4.52 7.78 -5.47
CA VAL A 85 -4.45 6.44 -4.89
C VAL A 85 -4.89 6.46 -3.42
N ALA A 86 -4.48 7.47 -2.67
CA ALA A 86 -4.92 7.67 -1.29
C ALA A 86 -6.45 7.75 -1.20
N GLN A 87 -7.09 8.52 -2.10
CA GLN A 87 -8.55 8.63 -2.15
C GLN A 87 -9.26 7.30 -2.45
N LEU A 88 -8.65 6.40 -3.24
CA LEU A 88 -9.23 5.06 -3.46
C LEU A 88 -9.24 4.23 -2.18
N ILE A 89 -8.18 4.37 -1.37
CA ILE A 89 -8.04 3.67 -0.09
C ILE A 89 -9.07 4.21 0.90
N ASP A 90 -9.17 5.54 1.03
CA ASP A 90 -10.14 6.18 1.92
C ASP A 90 -11.58 5.79 1.55
N ASP A 91 -11.93 5.85 0.27
CA ASP A 91 -13.26 5.47 -0.20
C ASP A 91 -13.59 4.00 0.11
N ALA A 92 -12.62 3.10 -0.07
CA ALA A 92 -12.79 1.68 0.25
C ALA A 92 -12.92 1.45 1.76
N LEU A 93 -12.18 2.18 2.60
CA LEU A 93 -12.23 2.07 4.06
C LEU A 93 -13.53 2.62 4.65
N GLU A 94 -14.11 3.64 4.02
CA GLU A 94 -15.41 4.21 4.33
C GLU A 94 -16.59 3.36 3.81
N GLY A 95 -16.30 2.33 3.01
CA GLY A 95 -17.29 1.38 2.50
C GLY A 95 -17.99 1.84 1.22
N PHE A 96 -17.42 2.82 0.51
CA PHE A 96 -17.91 3.19 -0.82
C PHE A 96 -17.46 2.17 -1.88
N ALA A 97 -18.29 1.99 -2.90
CA ALA A 97 -17.95 1.15 -4.04
C ALA A 97 -16.80 1.78 -4.83
N VAL A 98 -15.70 1.06 -4.99
CA VAL A 98 -14.55 1.47 -5.81
C VAL A 98 -14.51 0.58 -7.06
N PRO A 99 -15.03 1.04 -8.22
CA PRO A 99 -15.10 0.22 -9.41
C PRO A 99 -13.71 0.00 -10.05
N ASP A 100 -13.51 -1.17 -10.66
CA ASP A 100 -12.24 -1.58 -11.27
C ASP A 100 -11.72 -0.59 -12.33
N GLU A 101 -12.62 0.06 -13.08
CA GLU A 101 -12.26 1.07 -14.08
C GLU A 101 -11.62 2.30 -13.44
N ARG A 102 -12.10 2.68 -12.25
CA ARG A 102 -11.53 3.80 -11.48
C ARG A 102 -10.16 3.41 -10.95
N VAL A 103 -10.02 2.21 -10.37
CA VAL A 103 -8.72 1.69 -9.89
C VAL A 103 -7.69 1.71 -11.02
N SER A 104 -8.05 1.15 -12.18
CA SER A 104 -7.16 1.04 -13.34
C SER A 104 -6.72 2.41 -13.85
N ARG A 105 -7.63 3.39 -13.88
CA ARG A 105 -7.36 4.76 -14.32
C ARG A 105 -6.39 5.48 -13.38
N GLU A 106 -6.62 5.43 -12.06
CA GLU A 106 -5.77 6.15 -11.11
C GLU A 106 -4.38 5.49 -10.95
N LEU A 107 -4.28 4.16 -11.10
CA LEU A 107 -2.99 3.47 -11.14
C LEU A 107 -2.20 3.81 -12.42
N ALA A 108 -2.88 3.90 -13.57
CA ALA A 108 -2.26 4.29 -14.84
C ALA A 108 -1.82 5.77 -14.84
N SER A 109 -2.58 6.65 -14.19
CA SER A 109 -2.23 8.08 -14.05
C SER A 109 -1.06 8.29 -13.08
N GLY A 110 -0.98 7.50 -12.00
CA GLY A 110 0.13 7.53 -11.05
C GLY A 110 1.48 7.14 -11.66
N ALA A 111 1.50 6.22 -12.63
CA ALA A 111 2.72 5.84 -13.37
C ALA A 111 3.27 6.98 -14.27
N ALA A 112 2.47 8.01 -14.58
CA ALA A 112 2.85 9.13 -15.44
C ALA A 112 3.35 10.38 -14.68
N GLY A 113 3.38 10.36 -13.34
CA GLY A 113 3.57 11.56 -12.51
C GLY A 113 4.93 11.69 -11.79
N ARG A 114 5.83 12.49 -12.39
CA ARG A 114 6.94 13.26 -11.79
C ARG A 114 7.89 12.54 -10.82
N ARG A 115 9.13 12.31 -11.30
CA ARG A 115 10.31 12.27 -10.42
C ARG A 115 10.29 13.50 -9.53
N LEU A 116 10.34 13.29 -8.22
CA LEU A 116 10.68 14.33 -7.24
C LEU A 116 12.01 14.94 -7.69
N GLN A 117 11.94 16.17 -8.21
CA GLN A 117 13.08 17.05 -8.47
C GLN A 117 13.18 18.05 -7.33
#